data_AF-A0A7S1ZLJ7-F1
#
_entry.id   AF-A0A7S1ZLJ7-F1
#
_cell.length_a   1.000
_cell.length_b   1.000
_cell.length_c   1.000
_cell.angle_alpha   90.00
_cell.angle_beta   90.00
_cell.angle_gamma   90.00
#
_symmetry.space_group_name_H-M   'P 1'
#
loop_
_entity.id
_entity.type
_entity.pdbx_description
1 polymer ?
#
loop_
_entity_poly.entity_id
_entity_poly.type
_entity_poly.pdbx_seq_one_letter_code
_entity_poly.pdbx_strand_id
1 'polypeptide(L)'
;MLVFLIFYVLFCTCMCLAIHNPSEAQYHRSFRIKKQEQNMDNSPTRDQAASPVDSKDENWEKLTSKRLTDKTVGILGGLGPEATVHFLSRILARTVNLYHASIDQQHIPIIIQHNPTVPNRNDAIDGVGTNCGPHLRDMTSSLVKSGAVDFIVLACNTAHAFQSYIEEGCENKVPFVSMIDVTCNEVAKRMNIRGSDNNGRKRKCGILAGGGCIRANLFQNSLLQRHIEPIIPSPSNQELMQSIIYRIKAGDKGMNVLNDFIKVIQELKEEKGCECIVVGCTELPLILEKCLDMYNGVKIDDFVDSTDVMVDTLIRISKNDLELNSFLN
;
A
#
# COMPACT_ATOMS: atom_id res chain seq x y z
N MET A 1 -2.40 -43.32 -35.24
CA MET A 1 -2.15 -41.90 -34.96
C MET A 1 -3.20 -41.35 -33.98
N LEU A 2 -3.32 -41.94 -32.77
CA LEU A 2 -4.05 -41.36 -31.63
C LEU A 2 -3.82 -42.17 -30.31
N VAL A 3 -2.57 -42.52 -29.96
CA VAL A 3 -2.25 -43.14 -28.63
C VAL A 3 -0.91 -42.63 -28.04
N PHE A 4 -0.29 -41.59 -28.61
CA PHE A 4 1.06 -41.15 -28.20
C PHE A 4 1.12 -39.77 -27.49
N LEU A 5 0.01 -39.28 -26.91
CA LEU A 5 -0.03 -37.93 -26.31
C LEU A 5 -0.55 -37.87 -24.86
N ILE A 6 -0.45 -38.95 -24.07
CA ILE A 6 -0.89 -38.96 -22.64
C ILE A 6 0.23 -39.42 -21.67
N PHE A 7 1.47 -39.62 -22.14
CA PHE A 7 2.59 -40.02 -21.25
C PHE A 7 3.67 -38.95 -21.01
N TYR A 8 3.51 -37.72 -21.51
CA TYR A 8 4.53 -36.66 -21.38
C TYR A 8 4.27 -35.62 -20.27
N VAL A 9 3.22 -35.79 -19.45
CA VAL A 9 2.86 -34.83 -18.38
C VAL A 9 3.19 -35.33 -16.96
N LEU A 10 3.79 -36.52 -16.80
CA LEU A 10 4.03 -37.10 -15.46
C LEU A 10 5.49 -37.41 -15.10
N PHE A 11 6.48 -36.88 -15.84
CA PHE A 11 7.90 -37.20 -15.55
C PHE A 11 8.87 -36.01 -15.41
N CYS A 12 8.39 -34.76 -15.36
CA CYS A 12 9.26 -33.58 -15.18
C CYS A 12 9.15 -32.86 -13.82
N THR A 13 8.53 -33.46 -12.81
CA THR A 13 8.37 -32.84 -11.46
C THR A 13 9.06 -33.61 -10.33
N CYS A 14 10.15 -34.33 -10.59
CA CYS A 14 10.88 -35.06 -9.53
C CYS A 14 12.41 -35.00 -9.57
N MET A 15 13.03 -34.11 -10.36
CA MET A 15 14.49 -33.92 -10.31
C MET A 15 14.87 -32.45 -10.23
N CYS A 16 14.67 -31.85 -9.05
CA CYS A 16 15.48 -30.72 -8.58
C CYS A 16 15.14 -30.49 -7.10
N LEU A 17 15.69 -31.31 -6.21
CA LEU A 17 15.80 -31.03 -4.77
C LEU A 17 16.66 -32.13 -4.12
N ALA A 18 17.97 -31.89 -4.02
CA ALA A 18 18.84 -32.52 -3.02
C ALA A 18 20.25 -31.89 -2.99
N ILE A 19 20.40 -30.69 -2.43
CA ILE A 19 21.60 -30.30 -1.65
C ILE A 19 21.12 -29.48 -0.44
N HIS A 20 21.68 -29.81 0.72
CA HIS A 20 21.21 -29.65 2.10
C HIS A 20 20.92 -28.24 2.66
N ASN A 21 19.90 -28.13 3.53
CA ASN A 21 20.08 -27.78 4.94
C ASN A 21 18.89 -28.28 5.81
N PRO A 22 19.08 -28.85 7.03
CA PRO A 22 18.05 -29.60 7.74
C PRO A 22 17.49 -28.84 8.97
N SER A 23 16.28 -28.30 8.87
CA SER A 23 15.45 -28.00 10.04
C SER A 23 14.00 -27.72 9.64
N GLU A 24 13.27 -28.73 9.17
CA GLU A 24 11.79 -28.76 9.19
C GLU A 24 11.30 -30.11 8.65
N ALA A 25 11.39 -31.14 9.49
CA ALA A 25 10.88 -32.47 9.19
C ALA A 25 9.84 -32.86 10.24
N GLN A 26 8.63 -32.28 10.13
CA GLN A 26 7.44 -32.83 10.76
C GLN A 26 6.21 -32.23 10.09
N TYR A 27 5.69 -32.86 9.03
CA TYR A 27 4.26 -32.96 8.69
C TYR A 27 4.09 -33.67 7.34
N HIS A 28 4.25 -34.99 7.32
CA HIS A 28 3.67 -35.83 6.26
C HIS A 28 3.12 -37.11 6.89
N ARG A 29 1.81 -37.14 7.16
CA ARG A 29 1.07 -38.39 7.36
C ARG A 29 0.25 -38.66 6.10
N SER A 30 0.59 -39.77 5.47
CA SER A 30 0.00 -40.33 4.28
C SER A 30 -1.45 -40.76 4.54
N PHE A 31 -2.41 -40.22 3.77
CA PHE A 31 -3.76 -40.76 3.73
C PHE A 31 -3.78 -42.02 2.85
N ARG A 32 -3.94 -43.18 3.49
CA ARG A 32 -4.18 -44.47 2.84
C ARG A 32 -5.68 -44.75 2.90
N ILE A 33 -6.37 -44.67 1.77
CA ILE A 33 -7.81 -44.97 1.71
C ILE A 33 -7.99 -46.49 1.89
N LYS A 34 -8.55 -46.91 3.02
CA LYS A 34 -9.10 -48.25 3.20
C LYS A 34 -10.58 -48.21 2.80
N LYS A 35 -10.94 -49.05 1.83
CA LYS A 35 -12.32 -49.34 1.44
C LYS A 35 -12.99 -50.06 2.62
N GLN A 36 -13.96 -49.44 3.27
CA GLN A 36 -14.91 -50.13 4.15
C GLN A 36 -16.28 -50.07 3.49
N GLU A 37 -16.78 -51.24 3.10
CA GLU A 37 -18.18 -51.46 2.77
C GLU A 37 -18.99 -51.35 4.07
N GLN A 38 -19.87 -50.36 4.15
CA GLN A 38 -20.93 -50.29 5.15
C GLN A 38 -22.25 -49.96 4.48
N ASN A 39 -23.27 -50.67 4.97
CA ASN A 39 -24.60 -50.86 4.40
C ASN A 39 -25.30 -49.56 4.02
N MET A 40 -25.84 -49.56 2.79
CA MET A 40 -26.95 -48.70 2.40
C MET A 40 -28.21 -49.18 3.14
N ASP A 41 -28.75 -48.36 4.04
CA ASP A 41 -30.13 -47.86 3.98
C ASP A 41 -30.37 -46.91 5.19
N ASN A 42 -31.17 -45.86 5.00
CA ASN A 42 -31.37 -44.65 5.83
C ASN A 42 -30.60 -43.39 5.39
N SER A 43 -30.83 -42.94 4.16
CA SER A 43 -30.70 -41.51 3.83
C SER A 43 -31.92 -40.74 4.35
N PRO A 44 -31.76 -39.66 5.13
CA PRO A 44 -32.86 -38.73 5.37
C PRO A 44 -33.24 -38.07 4.04
N THR A 45 -34.52 -38.13 3.71
CA THR A 45 -35.12 -37.51 2.53
C THR A 45 -34.75 -36.03 2.45
N ARG A 46 -34.34 -35.62 1.25
CA ARG A 46 -33.83 -34.29 0.88
C ARG A 46 -34.93 -33.22 0.82
N ASP A 47 -35.85 -33.23 1.79
CA ASP A 47 -37.02 -32.35 1.91
C ASP A 47 -37.13 -31.71 3.31
N GLN A 48 -36.00 -31.46 3.96
CA GLN A 48 -35.92 -30.39 4.95
C GLN A 48 -35.29 -29.19 4.26
N ALA A 49 -36.13 -28.41 3.57
CA ALA A 49 -35.77 -27.06 3.16
C ALA A 49 -35.28 -26.35 4.43
N ALA A 50 -33.99 -25.99 4.46
CA ALA A 50 -33.47 -25.11 5.49
C ALA A 50 -34.37 -23.87 5.47
N SER A 51 -35.09 -23.64 6.56
CA SER A 51 -35.88 -22.44 6.76
C SER A 51 -35.01 -21.23 6.43
N PRO A 52 -35.55 -20.20 5.73
CA PRO A 52 -34.76 -19.02 5.40
C PRO A 52 -34.11 -18.50 6.67
N VAL A 53 -32.81 -18.23 6.62
CA VAL A 53 -32.07 -17.60 7.72
C VAL A 53 -32.51 -16.13 7.78
N ASP A 54 -33.76 -15.91 8.19
CA ASP A 54 -34.43 -14.61 8.29
C ASP A 54 -34.73 -14.25 9.75
N SER A 55 -34.12 -14.98 10.69
CA SER A 55 -34.08 -14.53 12.08
C SER A 55 -32.99 -13.48 12.20
N LYS A 56 -33.36 -12.24 12.55
CA LYS A 56 -32.43 -11.24 13.07
C LYS A 56 -31.59 -11.89 14.16
N ASP A 57 -30.36 -12.24 13.83
CA ASP A 57 -29.41 -12.74 14.80
C ASP A 57 -28.99 -11.54 15.64
N GLU A 58 -29.59 -11.40 16.82
CA GLU A 58 -29.29 -10.31 17.75
C GLU A 58 -27.79 -10.26 18.10
N ASN A 59 -27.08 -11.40 18.00
CA ASN A 59 -25.65 -11.47 18.18
C ASN A 59 -24.91 -10.87 16.96
N TRP A 60 -25.39 -11.15 15.74
CA TRP A 60 -24.92 -10.51 14.51
C TRP A 60 -25.17 -9.01 14.50
N GLU A 61 -26.36 -8.54 14.87
CA GLU A 61 -26.67 -7.11 14.95
C GLU A 61 -25.80 -6.41 16.01
N LYS A 62 -25.53 -7.05 17.17
CA LYS A 62 -24.59 -6.51 18.17
C LYS A 62 -23.14 -6.48 17.68
N LEU A 63 -22.69 -7.51 16.97
CA LEU A 63 -21.34 -7.57 16.40
C LEU A 63 -21.15 -6.56 15.25
N THR A 64 -22.20 -6.29 14.47
CA THR A 64 -22.16 -5.40 13.31
C THR A 64 -22.65 -3.98 13.57
N SER A 65 -23.26 -3.69 14.72
CA SER A 65 -23.71 -2.32 15.05
C SER A 65 -22.54 -1.33 15.14
N LYS A 66 -21.36 -1.78 15.58
CA LYS A 66 -20.11 -1.00 15.53
C LYS A 66 -19.63 -0.78 14.08
N ARG A 67 -19.95 -1.69 13.16
CA ARG A 67 -19.68 -1.56 11.72
C ARG A 67 -20.55 -0.49 11.07
N LEU A 68 -21.78 -0.27 11.57
CA LEU A 68 -22.69 0.74 11.02
C LEU A 68 -22.15 2.17 11.13
N THR A 69 -21.14 2.40 11.96
CA THR A 69 -20.49 3.71 12.09
C THR A 69 -19.19 3.85 11.30
N ASP A 70 -18.56 2.75 10.89
CA ASP A 70 -17.27 2.82 10.19
C ASP A 70 -17.45 3.41 8.78
N LYS A 71 -16.64 4.42 8.45
CA LYS A 71 -16.63 5.04 7.12
C LYS A 71 -15.94 4.15 6.10
N THR A 72 -16.53 4.01 4.92
CA THR A 72 -15.98 3.22 3.81
C THR A 72 -15.00 4.04 2.99
N VAL A 73 -13.80 3.50 2.80
CA VAL A 73 -12.75 4.15 1.99
C VAL A 73 -12.80 3.67 0.54
N GLY A 74 -12.75 4.61 -0.40
CA GLY A 74 -12.44 4.37 -1.80
C GLY A 74 -10.93 4.46 -2.05
N ILE A 75 -10.30 3.42 -2.58
CA ILE A 75 -8.86 3.41 -2.87
C ILE A 75 -8.62 3.41 -4.38
N LEU A 76 -7.94 4.45 -4.88
CA LEU A 76 -7.39 4.47 -6.23
C LEU A 76 -6.04 3.73 -6.21
N GLY A 77 -5.96 2.60 -6.91
CA GLY A 77 -4.80 1.71 -6.92
C GLY A 77 -4.41 1.20 -8.31
N GLY A 78 -3.39 0.37 -8.38
CA GLY A 78 -2.79 -0.16 -9.61
C GLY A 78 -1.56 0.58 -10.11
N LEU A 79 -1.03 1.54 -9.33
CA LEU A 79 -0.04 2.51 -9.81
C LEU A 79 1.34 2.43 -9.10
N GLY A 80 1.87 1.28 -8.68
CA GLY A 80 1.76 -0.01 -9.37
C GLY A 80 0.95 -1.12 -8.68
N PRO A 81 0.77 -2.27 -9.37
CA PRO A 81 -0.04 -3.39 -8.87
C PRO A 81 0.48 -3.97 -7.55
N GLU A 82 1.78 -4.28 -7.48
CA GLU A 82 2.39 -4.88 -6.30
C GLU A 82 2.36 -3.91 -5.11
N ALA A 83 2.65 -2.63 -5.33
CA ALA A 83 2.54 -1.60 -4.31
C ALA A 83 1.11 -1.47 -3.77
N THR A 84 0.10 -1.67 -4.61
CA THR A 84 -1.32 -1.64 -4.19
C THR A 84 -1.68 -2.86 -3.36
N VAL A 85 -1.21 -4.06 -3.74
CA VAL A 85 -1.41 -5.28 -2.94
C VAL A 85 -0.70 -5.14 -1.59
N HIS A 86 0.51 -4.59 -1.57
CA HIS A 86 1.22 -4.25 -0.35
C HIS A 86 0.43 -3.23 0.50
N PHE A 87 -0.10 -2.17 -0.11
CA PHE A 87 -0.96 -1.20 0.59
C PHE A 87 -2.13 -1.88 1.30
N LEU A 88 -2.82 -2.81 0.64
CA LEU A 88 -3.91 -3.59 1.23
C LEU A 88 -3.44 -4.52 2.37
N SER A 89 -2.29 -5.18 2.22
CA SER A 89 -1.73 -6.03 3.29
C SER A 89 -1.34 -5.19 4.51
N ARG A 90 -0.84 -3.97 4.30
CA ARG A 90 -0.56 -3.00 5.37
C ARG A 90 -1.84 -2.58 6.08
N ILE A 91 -2.94 -2.31 5.38
CA ILE A 91 -4.23 -2.01 6.03
C ILE A 91 -4.62 -3.14 6.99
N LEU A 92 -4.50 -4.39 6.54
CA LEU A 92 -4.89 -5.56 7.33
C LEU A 92 -4.03 -5.65 8.60
N ALA A 93 -2.70 -5.59 8.46
CA ALA A 93 -1.77 -5.62 9.59
C ALA A 93 -1.95 -4.43 10.55
N ARG A 94 -2.10 -3.21 10.02
CA ARG A 94 -2.26 -1.99 10.81
C ARG A 94 -3.60 -1.95 11.54
N THR A 95 -4.66 -2.50 10.98
CA THR A 95 -5.96 -2.59 11.67
C THR A 95 -5.88 -3.50 12.89
N VAL A 96 -5.20 -4.65 12.78
CA VAL A 96 -4.92 -5.53 13.93
C VAL A 96 -4.10 -4.78 14.99
N ASN A 97 -3.03 -4.10 14.58
CA ASN A 97 -2.11 -3.45 15.52
C ASN A 97 -2.72 -2.24 16.23
N LEU A 98 -3.49 -1.40 15.52
CA LEU A 98 -4.03 -0.15 16.05
C LEU A 98 -5.37 -0.34 16.78
N TYR A 99 -6.19 -1.30 16.34
CA TYR A 99 -7.57 -1.48 16.81
C TYR A 99 -7.85 -2.85 17.42
N HIS A 100 -6.81 -3.69 17.58
CA HIS A 100 -6.92 -5.04 18.12
C HIS A 100 -7.98 -5.89 17.40
N ALA A 101 -8.07 -5.73 16.07
CA ALA A 101 -8.95 -6.55 15.27
C ALA A 101 -8.52 -8.02 15.37
N SER A 102 -9.42 -8.88 15.81
CA SER A 102 -9.23 -10.32 16.03
C SER A 102 -10.20 -11.18 15.22
N ILE A 103 -11.17 -10.56 14.55
CA ILE A 103 -12.13 -11.20 13.64
C ILE A 103 -12.35 -10.32 12.39
N ASP A 104 -12.78 -10.93 11.30
CA ASP A 104 -13.00 -10.26 10.01
C ASP A 104 -13.90 -9.02 10.12
N GLN A 105 -14.96 -9.10 10.92
CA GLN A 105 -15.95 -8.03 11.08
C GLN A 105 -15.41 -6.77 11.75
N GLN A 106 -14.22 -6.83 12.36
CA GLN A 106 -13.56 -5.68 12.98
C GLN A 106 -12.66 -4.90 12.00
N HIS A 107 -12.42 -5.42 10.80
CA HIS A 107 -11.70 -4.70 9.75
C HIS A 107 -12.57 -3.62 9.10
N ILE A 108 -11.91 -2.63 8.50
CA ILE A 108 -12.58 -1.49 7.87
C ILE A 108 -13.18 -1.85 6.50
N PRO A 109 -14.32 -1.24 6.10
CA PRO A 109 -14.88 -1.40 4.77
C PRO A 109 -14.08 -0.64 3.71
N ILE A 110 -13.76 -1.31 2.60
CA ILE A 110 -12.90 -0.80 1.52
C ILE A 110 -13.52 -1.12 0.16
N ILE A 111 -13.55 -0.14 -0.73
CA ILE A 111 -13.79 -0.34 -2.17
C ILE A 111 -12.52 0.09 -2.90
N ILE A 112 -11.95 -0.79 -3.70
CA ILE A 112 -10.73 -0.50 -4.45
C ILE A 112 -11.01 -0.45 -5.95
N GLN A 113 -10.52 0.61 -6.58
CA GLN A 113 -10.39 0.67 -8.03
C GLN A 113 -8.92 0.38 -8.39
N HIS A 114 -8.62 -0.89 -8.66
CA HIS A 114 -7.28 -1.35 -9.04
C HIS A 114 -7.15 -1.34 -10.56
N ASN A 115 -6.53 -0.29 -11.10
CA ASN A 115 -6.37 -0.15 -12.55
C ASN A 115 -4.90 0.05 -12.96
N PRO A 116 -4.20 -1.01 -13.40
CA PRO A 116 -2.82 -0.91 -13.87
C PRO A 116 -2.69 -0.35 -15.29
N THR A 117 -3.79 -0.14 -16.01
CA THR A 117 -3.79 0.42 -17.37
C THR A 117 -3.65 1.94 -17.40
N VAL A 118 -3.69 2.60 -16.24
CA VAL A 118 -3.49 4.05 -16.14
C VAL A 118 -2.10 4.42 -16.70
N PRO A 119 -2.02 5.40 -17.63
CA PRO A 119 -0.75 5.83 -18.21
C PRO A 119 0.32 6.17 -17.16
N ASN A 120 1.59 6.06 -17.56
CA ASN A 120 2.72 6.34 -16.69
C ASN A 120 2.71 7.80 -16.23
N ARG A 121 2.72 8.02 -14.91
CA ARG A 121 2.67 9.35 -14.31
C ARG A 121 3.93 10.17 -14.60
N ASN A 122 5.10 9.53 -14.63
CA ASN A 122 6.36 10.24 -14.89
C ASN A 122 6.38 10.75 -16.33
N ASP A 123 6.03 9.90 -17.29
CA ASP A 123 5.99 10.27 -18.71
C ASP A 123 4.94 11.35 -19.00
N ALA A 124 3.79 11.28 -18.31
CA ALA A 124 2.75 12.31 -18.40
C ALA A 124 3.21 13.68 -17.87
N ILE A 125 3.92 13.71 -16.73
CA ILE A 125 4.50 14.93 -16.15
C ILE A 125 5.58 15.51 -17.07
N ASP A 126 6.33 14.65 -17.75
CA ASP A 126 7.40 15.05 -18.67
C ASP A 126 6.89 15.51 -20.03
N GLY A 127 5.58 15.40 -20.28
CA GLY A 127 4.97 15.75 -21.56
C GLY A 127 5.32 14.79 -22.70
N VAL A 128 5.91 13.64 -22.40
CA VAL A 128 6.30 12.61 -23.38
C VAL A 128 5.34 11.42 -23.43
N GLY A 129 4.42 11.32 -22.46
CA GLY A 129 3.42 10.27 -22.36
C GLY A 129 1.99 10.79 -22.35
N THR A 130 1.03 9.87 -22.42
CA THR A 130 -0.40 10.17 -22.30
C THR A 130 -0.73 10.76 -20.93
N ASN A 131 -1.49 11.86 -20.91
CA ASN A 131 -2.00 12.43 -19.66
C ASN A 131 -2.83 11.39 -18.89
N CYS A 132 -2.39 11.05 -17.67
CA CYS A 132 -3.08 10.06 -16.83
C CYS A 132 -4.26 10.65 -16.03
N GLY A 133 -4.39 11.98 -15.95
CA GLY A 133 -5.44 12.67 -15.20
C GLY A 133 -6.87 12.21 -15.52
N PRO A 134 -7.30 12.17 -16.80
CA PRO A 134 -8.64 11.69 -17.16
C PRO A 134 -8.94 10.27 -16.66
N HIS A 135 -7.94 9.37 -16.68
CA HIS A 135 -8.13 8.00 -16.17
C HIS A 135 -8.31 7.99 -14.65
N LEU A 136 -7.58 8.84 -13.92
CA LEU A 136 -7.73 9.00 -12.47
C LEU A 136 -9.11 9.58 -12.11
N ARG A 137 -9.58 10.57 -12.87
CA ARG A 137 -10.94 11.11 -12.72
C ARG A 137 -11.98 10.02 -12.91
N ASP A 138 -11.90 9.26 -14.00
CA ASP A 138 -12.91 8.23 -14.33
C ASP A 138 -12.92 7.10 -13.27
N MET A 139 -11.75 6.71 -12.78
CA MET A 139 -11.63 5.79 -11.63
C MET A 139 -12.31 6.36 -10.38
N THR A 140 -12.09 7.64 -10.09
CA THR A 140 -12.68 8.35 -8.94
C THR A 140 -14.19 8.44 -9.07
N SER A 141 -14.71 8.88 -10.22
CA SER A 141 -16.14 8.95 -10.50
C SER A 141 -16.81 7.58 -10.40
N SER A 142 -16.13 6.50 -10.79
CA SER A 142 -16.64 5.14 -10.60
C SER A 142 -16.82 4.79 -9.11
N LEU A 143 -15.89 5.19 -8.24
CA LEU A 143 -16.02 4.99 -6.80
C LEU A 143 -17.15 5.85 -6.22
N VAL A 144 -17.23 7.13 -6.59
CA VAL A 144 -18.31 8.04 -6.14
C VAL A 144 -19.69 7.53 -6.56
N LYS A 145 -19.83 7.07 -7.81
CA LYS A 145 -21.10 6.53 -8.34
C LYS A 145 -21.56 5.24 -7.66
N SER A 146 -20.68 4.52 -6.96
CA SER A 146 -21.10 3.38 -6.14
C SER A 146 -22.02 3.79 -5.00
N GLY A 147 -21.98 5.07 -4.58
CA GLY A 147 -22.75 5.59 -3.45
C GLY A 147 -22.33 5.03 -2.10
N ALA A 148 -21.25 4.24 -2.05
CA ALA A 148 -20.85 3.48 -0.87
C ALA A 148 -19.53 3.97 -0.24
N VAL A 149 -18.84 4.95 -0.84
CA VAL A 149 -17.58 5.50 -0.30
C VAL A 149 -17.84 6.83 0.42
N ASP A 150 -17.25 6.98 1.60
CA ASP A 150 -17.33 8.19 2.42
C ASP A 150 -16.14 9.13 2.19
N PHE A 151 -15.01 8.59 1.71
CA PHE A 151 -13.81 9.35 1.36
C PHE A 151 -12.92 8.56 0.42
N ILE A 152 -12.02 9.24 -0.29
CA ILE A 152 -11.13 8.64 -1.29
C ILE A 152 -9.67 8.89 -0.94
N VAL A 153 -8.83 7.88 -1.18
CA VAL A 153 -7.36 7.95 -1.07
C VAL A 153 -6.71 7.41 -2.34
N LEU A 154 -5.45 7.78 -2.57
CA LEU A 154 -4.65 7.35 -3.71
C LEU A 154 -3.37 6.64 -3.25
N ALA A 155 -3.21 5.37 -3.62
CA ALA A 155 -2.04 4.57 -3.30
C ALA A 155 -0.88 4.79 -4.30
N CYS A 156 -0.51 6.06 -4.55
CA CYS A 156 0.60 6.44 -5.42
C CYS A 156 1.00 7.91 -5.21
N ASN A 157 2.24 8.16 -4.82
CA ASN A 157 2.73 9.53 -4.59
C ASN A 157 2.73 10.36 -5.89
N THR A 158 3.38 9.88 -6.96
CA THR A 158 3.51 10.66 -8.21
C THR A 158 2.16 11.02 -8.83
N ALA A 159 1.13 10.20 -8.66
CA ALA A 159 -0.20 10.48 -9.20
C ALA A 159 -0.89 11.69 -8.54
N HIS A 160 -0.42 12.16 -7.37
CA HIS A 160 -0.93 13.39 -6.74
C HIS A 160 -0.62 14.66 -7.56
N ALA A 161 0.31 14.61 -8.53
CA ALA A 161 0.48 15.69 -9.50
C ALA A 161 -0.78 15.97 -10.34
N PHE A 162 -1.71 15.01 -10.39
CA PHE A 162 -2.99 15.09 -11.10
C PHE A 162 -4.18 15.15 -10.13
N GLN A 163 -3.97 15.61 -8.89
CA GLN A 163 -4.99 15.68 -7.85
C GLN A 163 -6.25 16.44 -8.30
N SER A 164 -6.12 17.50 -9.09
CA SER A 164 -7.28 18.25 -9.62
C SER A 164 -8.26 17.38 -10.42
N TYR A 165 -7.77 16.38 -11.16
CA TYR A 165 -8.63 15.43 -11.87
C TYR A 165 -9.34 14.47 -10.91
N ILE A 166 -8.70 14.10 -9.80
CA ILE A 166 -9.31 13.28 -8.75
C ILE A 166 -10.42 14.10 -8.09
N GLU A 167 -10.14 15.35 -7.71
CA GLU A 167 -11.13 16.27 -7.13
C GLU A 167 -12.31 16.54 -8.07
N GLU A 168 -12.07 16.69 -9.38
CA GLU A 168 -13.12 16.75 -10.40
C GLU A 168 -14.00 15.49 -10.36
N GLY A 169 -13.38 14.31 -10.27
CA GLY A 169 -14.09 13.03 -10.18
C GLY A 169 -14.86 12.83 -8.88
N CYS A 170 -14.44 13.51 -7.80
CA CYS A 170 -15.15 13.57 -6.52
C CYS A 170 -16.44 14.40 -6.57
N GLU A 171 -16.61 15.26 -7.57
CA GLU A 171 -17.76 16.16 -7.75
C GLU A 171 -18.07 17.04 -6.50
N ASN A 172 -17.07 17.34 -5.67
CA ASN A 172 -17.22 17.98 -4.35
C ASN A 172 -18.16 17.25 -3.37
N LYS A 173 -18.47 15.97 -3.62
CA LYS A 173 -19.35 15.15 -2.77
C LYS A 173 -18.58 14.30 -1.78
N VAL A 174 -17.42 13.79 -2.22
CA VAL A 174 -16.60 12.85 -1.46
C VAL A 174 -15.22 13.47 -1.23
N PRO A 175 -14.78 13.63 0.02
CA PRO A 175 -13.47 14.19 0.33
C PRO A 175 -12.33 13.30 -0.18
N PHE A 176 -11.31 13.92 -0.76
CA PHE A 176 -10.05 13.27 -1.13
C PHE A 176 -9.00 13.56 -0.06
N VAL A 177 -8.34 12.53 0.45
CA VAL A 177 -7.26 12.66 1.43
C VAL A 177 -5.92 12.46 0.73
N SER A 178 -5.14 13.54 0.66
CA SER A 178 -3.82 13.57 0.01
C SER A 178 -2.78 12.79 0.82
N MET A 179 -2.19 11.75 0.21
CA MET A 179 -1.06 10.98 0.78
C MET A 179 0.14 11.89 1.05
N ILE A 180 0.36 12.91 0.21
CA ILE A 180 1.49 13.84 0.35
C ILE A 180 1.34 14.65 1.64
N ASP A 181 0.16 15.22 1.88
CA ASP A 181 -0.06 16.12 3.01
C ASP A 181 -0.09 15.39 4.36
N VAL A 182 -0.71 14.21 4.41
CA VAL A 182 -0.71 13.40 5.64
C VAL A 182 0.69 12.92 5.99
N THR A 183 1.51 12.57 4.98
CA THR A 183 2.92 12.20 5.18
C THR A 183 3.72 13.38 5.70
N CYS A 184 3.60 14.56 5.09
CA CYS A 184 4.32 15.76 5.52
C CYS A 184 3.87 16.24 6.92
N ASN A 185 2.59 16.07 7.27
CA ASN A 185 2.10 16.31 8.64
C ASN A 185 2.77 15.39 9.65
N GLU A 186 2.93 14.10 9.33
CA GLU A 186 3.62 13.16 10.22
C GLU A 186 5.12 13.49 10.32
N VAL A 187 5.78 13.90 9.24
CA VAL A 187 7.17 14.40 9.30
C VAL A 187 7.28 15.57 10.29
N ALA A 188 6.43 16.60 10.12
CA ALA A 188 6.44 17.77 11.01
C ALA A 188 6.20 17.39 12.48
N LYS A 189 5.27 16.46 12.72
CA LYS A 189 4.97 15.93 14.05
C LYS A 189 6.16 15.17 14.65
N ARG A 190 6.79 14.24 13.94
CA ARG A 190 7.97 13.48 14.43
C ARG A 190 9.16 14.37 14.69
N MET A 191 9.30 15.41 13.87
CA MET A 191 10.31 16.44 14.05
C MET A 191 9.92 17.46 15.14
N ASN A 192 8.78 17.29 15.83
CA ASN A 192 8.25 18.21 16.83
C ASN A 192 8.23 19.68 16.37
N ILE A 193 7.99 19.91 15.08
CA ILE A 193 8.01 21.24 14.48
C ILE A 193 6.61 21.85 14.65
N ARG A 194 6.54 22.92 15.44
CA ARG A 194 5.40 23.84 15.53
C ARG A 194 5.93 25.27 15.34
N GLY A 195 6.27 25.63 14.10
CA GLY A 195 6.92 26.90 13.76
C GLY A 195 8.44 26.79 13.58
N SER A 196 9.16 27.92 13.52
CA SER A 196 10.63 27.93 13.41
C SER A 196 11.29 27.44 14.70
N ASP A 197 12.41 26.71 14.59
CA ASP A 197 13.20 26.34 15.76
C ASP A 197 13.80 27.58 16.46
N ASN A 198 14.23 27.40 17.72
CA ASN A 198 14.78 28.48 18.55
C ASN A 198 16.10 29.08 18.02
N ASN A 199 16.69 28.51 16.96
CA ASN A 199 17.96 28.92 16.36
C ASN A 199 17.81 29.42 14.90
N GLY A 200 16.59 29.51 14.37
CA GLY A 200 16.32 29.96 13.00
C GLY A 200 16.80 29.00 11.90
N ARG A 201 17.18 27.75 12.23
CA ARG A 201 17.64 26.76 11.24
C ARG A 201 16.47 25.90 10.79
N LYS A 202 16.26 25.79 9.47
CA LYS A 202 15.27 24.84 8.95
C LYS A 202 15.76 23.42 9.17
N ARG A 203 14.88 22.57 9.69
CA ARG A 203 15.13 21.13 9.81
C ARG A 203 15.09 20.49 8.43
N LYS A 204 15.97 19.53 8.18
CA LYS A 204 16.14 18.93 6.85
C LYS A 204 15.44 17.59 6.76
N CYS A 205 14.60 17.44 5.74
CA CYS A 205 13.95 16.17 5.42
C CYS A 205 14.36 15.69 4.02
N GLY A 206 14.97 14.51 3.97
CA GLY A 206 15.30 13.82 2.73
C GLY A 206 14.04 13.29 2.04
N ILE A 207 14.04 13.22 0.71
CA ILE A 207 12.93 12.70 -0.08
C ILE A 207 13.43 11.59 -1.00
N LEU A 208 12.95 10.36 -0.78
CA LEU A 208 13.16 9.22 -1.67
C LEU A 208 11.91 9.03 -2.55
N ALA A 209 11.90 9.61 -3.75
CA ALA A 209 10.75 9.56 -4.64
C ALA A 209 11.15 9.44 -6.12
N GLY A 210 10.19 9.03 -6.96
CA GLY A 210 10.38 9.02 -8.41
C GLY A 210 10.54 10.43 -8.99
N GLY A 211 11.21 10.53 -10.14
CA GLY A 211 11.54 11.80 -10.80
C GLY A 211 10.32 12.68 -11.09
N GLY A 212 9.18 12.11 -11.49
CA GLY A 212 7.95 12.89 -11.70
C GLY A 212 7.44 13.54 -10.42
N CYS A 213 7.56 12.86 -9.28
CA CYS A 213 7.17 13.41 -7.97
C CYS A 213 8.09 14.58 -7.59
N ILE A 214 9.40 14.42 -7.82
CA ILE A 214 10.38 15.48 -7.59
C ILE A 214 10.13 16.67 -8.52
N ARG A 215 9.94 16.46 -9.82
CA ARG A 215 9.69 17.55 -10.79
C ARG A 215 8.38 18.31 -10.53
N ALA A 216 7.34 17.61 -10.08
CA ALA A 216 6.08 18.22 -9.68
C ALA A 216 6.15 18.92 -8.30
N ASN A 217 7.29 18.87 -7.61
CA ASN A 217 7.51 19.48 -6.29
C ASN A 217 6.49 19.07 -5.23
N LEU A 218 6.02 17.81 -5.26
CA LEU A 218 4.92 17.34 -4.41
C LEU A 218 5.28 17.43 -2.92
N PHE A 219 6.27 16.65 -2.49
CA PHE A 219 6.75 16.70 -1.11
C PHE A 219 7.46 18.01 -0.81
N GLN A 220 8.20 18.58 -1.77
CA GLN A 220 8.94 19.82 -1.55
C GLN A 220 8.03 20.97 -1.14
N ASN A 221 6.94 21.21 -1.87
CA ASN A 221 6.00 22.27 -1.55
C ASN A 221 5.31 22.02 -0.20
N SER A 222 4.86 20.79 0.03
CA SER A 222 4.15 20.42 1.27
C SER A 222 5.06 20.48 2.52
N LEU A 223 6.35 20.12 2.40
CA LEU A 223 7.34 20.28 3.47
C LEU A 223 7.68 21.75 3.74
N LEU A 224 7.84 22.56 2.69
CA LEU A 224 8.13 24.00 2.83
C LEU A 224 7.02 24.74 3.57
N GLN A 225 5.75 24.40 3.32
CA GLN A 225 4.59 24.93 4.05
C GLN A 225 4.63 24.60 5.56
N ARG A 226 5.35 23.55 5.94
CA ARG A 226 5.55 23.11 7.34
C ARG A 226 6.89 23.55 7.91
N HIS A 227 7.56 24.50 7.24
CA HIS A 227 8.87 25.05 7.63
C HIS A 227 10.01 24.02 7.67
N ILE A 228 9.89 22.95 6.88
CA ILE A 228 10.92 21.93 6.73
C ILE A 228 11.65 22.16 5.40
N GLU A 229 12.97 22.08 5.41
CA GLU A 229 13.80 22.14 4.20
C GLU A 229 13.76 20.79 3.49
N PRO A 230 13.17 20.70 2.28
CA PRO A 230 13.17 19.47 1.51
C PRO A 230 14.55 19.25 0.87
N ILE A 231 15.11 18.06 1.06
CA ILE A 231 16.38 17.65 0.48
C ILE A 231 16.14 16.50 -0.48
N ILE A 232 16.57 16.67 -1.73
CA ILE A 232 16.53 15.62 -2.75
C ILE A 232 17.92 15.04 -2.98
N PRO A 233 18.04 13.81 -3.51
CA PRO A 233 19.32 13.25 -3.95
C PRO A 233 20.00 14.11 -5.01
N SER A 234 21.30 13.91 -5.21
CA SER A 234 22.05 14.50 -6.32
C SER A 234 21.45 14.04 -7.66
N PRO A 235 21.68 14.76 -8.78
CA PRO A 235 21.13 14.36 -10.07
C PRO A 235 21.39 12.89 -10.44
N SER A 236 22.63 12.41 -10.23
CA SER A 236 22.99 11.01 -10.48
C SER A 236 22.27 10.03 -9.56
N ASN A 237 22.13 10.35 -8.27
CA ASN A 237 21.42 9.48 -7.34
C ASN A 237 19.89 9.55 -7.52
N GLN A 238 19.36 10.65 -8.07
CA GLN A 238 17.96 10.74 -8.44
C GLN A 238 17.64 9.89 -9.68
N GLU A 239 18.54 9.82 -10.65
CA GLU A 239 18.44 8.87 -11.77
C GLU A 239 18.54 7.42 -11.27
N LEU A 240 19.48 7.14 -10.35
CA LEU A 240 19.60 5.85 -9.70
C LEU A 240 18.32 5.47 -8.95
N MET A 241 17.72 6.40 -8.20
CA MET A 241 16.44 6.23 -7.51
C MET A 241 15.31 5.86 -8.49
N GLN A 242 15.24 6.55 -9.63
CA GLN A 242 14.26 6.22 -10.66
C GLN A 242 14.45 4.81 -11.21
N SER A 243 15.71 4.40 -11.44
CA SER A 243 16.05 3.05 -11.89
C SER A 243 15.66 1.98 -10.84
N ILE A 244 15.96 2.21 -9.57
CA ILE A 244 15.57 1.34 -8.44
C ILE A 244 14.06 1.12 -8.46
N ILE A 245 13.27 2.20 -8.53
CA ILE A 245 11.80 2.11 -8.53
C ILE A 245 11.29 1.27 -9.70
N TYR A 246 11.82 1.47 -10.92
CA TYR A 246 11.41 0.67 -12.08
C TYR A 246 11.83 -0.80 -11.97
N ARG A 247 13.02 -1.09 -11.42
CA ARG A 247 13.48 -2.47 -11.16
C ARG A 247 12.57 -3.18 -10.16
N ILE A 248 12.16 -2.51 -9.08
CA ILE A 248 11.19 -3.05 -8.11
C ILE A 248 9.87 -3.37 -8.81
N LYS A 249 9.34 -2.45 -9.65
CA LYS A 249 8.12 -2.67 -10.45
C LYS A 249 8.24 -3.86 -11.41
N ALA A 250 9.44 -4.15 -11.91
CA ALA A 250 9.73 -5.31 -12.75
C ALA A 250 9.98 -6.60 -11.96
N GLY A 251 9.91 -6.55 -10.62
CA GLY A 251 10.09 -7.70 -9.74
C GLY A 251 11.53 -7.90 -9.21
N ASP A 252 12.49 -7.08 -9.64
CA ASP A 252 13.86 -7.14 -9.12
C ASP A 252 13.94 -6.45 -7.75
N LYS A 253 14.23 -7.26 -6.73
CA LYS A 253 14.45 -6.84 -5.33
C LYS A 253 15.75 -7.44 -4.79
N GLY A 254 16.68 -7.74 -5.70
CA GLY A 254 17.94 -8.41 -5.40
C GLY A 254 18.97 -7.49 -4.75
N MET A 255 20.12 -8.07 -4.40
CA MET A 255 21.22 -7.41 -3.69
C MET A 255 21.69 -6.12 -4.37
N ASN A 256 21.73 -6.08 -5.70
CA ASN A 256 22.13 -4.87 -6.43
C ASN A 256 21.15 -3.71 -6.23
N VAL A 257 19.83 -3.98 -6.22
CA VAL A 257 18.81 -2.95 -5.93
C VAL A 257 18.98 -2.42 -4.51
N LEU A 258 19.20 -3.32 -3.54
CA LEU A 258 19.39 -2.95 -2.14
C LEU A 258 20.65 -2.08 -1.95
N ASN A 259 21.77 -2.48 -2.54
CA ASN A 259 23.02 -1.70 -2.47
C ASN A 259 22.87 -0.33 -3.12
N ASP A 260 22.20 -0.23 -4.27
CA ASP A 260 21.96 1.06 -4.91
C ASP A 260 21.03 1.94 -4.07
N PHE A 261 20.02 1.36 -3.42
CA PHE A 261 19.13 2.09 -2.52
C PHE A 261 19.85 2.60 -1.27
N ILE A 262 20.75 1.79 -0.68
CA ILE A 262 21.60 2.19 0.45
C ILE A 262 22.45 3.41 0.08
N LYS A 263 23.05 3.45 -1.11
CA LYS A 263 23.86 4.62 -1.55
C LYS A 263 23.05 5.92 -1.54
N VAL A 264 21.80 5.88 -1.99
CA VAL A 264 20.94 7.08 -2.00
C VAL A 264 20.54 7.49 -0.59
N ILE A 265 20.29 6.53 0.30
CA ILE A 265 20.02 6.79 1.72
C ILE A 265 21.25 7.43 2.39
N GLN A 266 22.45 6.90 2.14
CA GLN A 266 23.71 7.41 2.68
C GLN A 266 23.94 8.88 2.29
N GLU A 267 23.71 9.24 1.02
CA GLU A 267 23.81 10.63 0.59
C GLU A 267 22.86 11.54 1.40
N LEU A 268 21.60 11.15 1.55
CA LEU A 268 20.63 11.97 2.29
C LEU A 268 20.97 12.06 3.77
N LYS A 269 21.32 10.94 4.41
CA LYS A 269 21.55 10.88 5.85
C LYS A 269 22.91 11.44 6.25
N GLU A 270 23.98 10.93 5.66
CA GLU A 270 25.36 11.17 6.07
C GLU A 270 25.91 12.45 5.44
N GLU A 271 25.74 12.63 4.12
CA GLU A 271 26.34 13.77 3.40
C GLU A 271 25.51 15.04 3.53
N LYS A 272 24.17 14.93 3.43
CA LYS A 272 23.26 16.08 3.47
C LYS A 272 22.67 16.37 4.85
N GLY A 273 22.88 15.47 5.82
CA GLY A 273 22.48 15.66 7.21
C GLY A 273 20.97 15.71 7.40
N CYS A 274 20.21 14.89 6.65
CA CYS A 274 18.76 14.81 6.82
C CYS A 274 18.41 14.16 8.17
N GLU A 275 17.57 14.83 8.93
CA GLU A 275 17.14 14.36 10.25
C GLU A 275 16.01 13.33 10.13
N CYS A 276 15.22 13.44 9.06
CA CYS A 276 14.14 12.53 8.68
C CYS A 276 14.22 12.27 7.16
N ILE A 277 13.75 11.11 6.71
CA ILE A 277 13.68 10.75 5.29
C ILE A 277 12.26 10.27 4.97
N VAL A 278 11.60 10.93 4.02
CA VAL A 278 10.32 10.48 3.48
C VAL A 278 10.57 9.37 2.46
N VAL A 279 9.88 8.25 2.64
CA VAL A 279 9.77 7.19 1.63
C VAL A 279 8.58 7.54 0.73
N GLY A 280 8.86 8.34 -0.29
CA GLY A 280 7.92 9.02 -1.18
C GLY A 280 7.55 8.25 -2.44
N CYS A 281 7.66 6.92 -2.43
CA CYS A 281 7.19 6.03 -3.50
C CYS A 281 6.73 4.71 -2.89
N THR A 282 5.52 4.28 -3.23
CA THR A 282 4.85 3.10 -2.65
C THR A 282 5.51 1.77 -3.00
N GLU A 283 6.46 1.77 -3.95
CA GLU A 283 7.29 0.60 -4.24
C GLU A 283 8.47 0.44 -3.27
N LEU A 284 8.99 1.52 -2.69
CA LEU A 284 10.18 1.46 -1.83
C LEU A 284 9.98 0.65 -0.53
N PRO A 285 8.81 0.69 0.14
CA PRO A 285 8.56 -0.14 1.33
C PRO A 285 8.73 -1.64 1.07
N LEU A 286 8.58 -2.12 -0.17
CA LEU A 286 8.75 -3.52 -0.54
C LEU A 286 10.18 -4.04 -0.31
N ILE A 287 11.16 -3.14 -0.22
CA ILE A 287 12.57 -3.48 0.00
C ILE A 287 13.17 -2.81 1.24
N LEU A 288 12.42 -1.92 1.91
CA LEU A 288 12.96 -1.07 2.97
C LEU A 288 13.46 -1.89 4.17
N GLU A 289 12.68 -2.82 4.68
CA GLU A 289 13.07 -3.64 5.83
C GLU A 289 14.38 -4.41 5.57
N LYS A 290 14.46 -5.11 4.43
CA LYS A 290 15.67 -5.82 4.00
C LYS A 290 16.88 -4.90 3.80
N CYS A 291 16.64 -3.68 3.33
CA CYS A 291 17.69 -2.67 3.18
C CYS A 291 18.26 -2.25 4.55
N LEU A 292 17.38 -2.04 5.54
CA LEU A 292 17.77 -1.65 6.89
C LEU A 292 18.50 -2.76 7.63
N ASP A 293 18.15 -4.03 7.40
CA ASP A 293 18.89 -5.18 7.95
C ASP A 293 20.34 -5.24 7.44
N MET A 294 20.60 -4.70 6.25
CA MET A 294 21.94 -4.67 5.65
C MET A 294 22.75 -3.42 6.02
N TYR A 295 22.10 -2.34 6.47
CA TYR A 295 22.72 -1.05 6.67
C TYR A 295 22.38 -0.45 8.05
N ASN A 296 23.32 -0.62 8.98
CA ASN A 296 23.20 -0.15 10.37
C ASN A 296 23.38 1.36 10.55
N GLY A 297 23.59 2.14 9.48
CA GLY A 297 23.81 3.59 9.57
C GLY A 297 22.55 4.42 9.81
N VAL A 298 21.38 3.79 9.74
CA VAL A 298 20.06 4.39 9.95
C VAL A 298 19.19 3.49 10.81
N LYS A 299 18.15 4.07 11.40
CA LYS A 299 17.10 3.36 12.13
C LYS A 299 15.79 3.49 11.36
N ILE A 300 14.87 2.54 11.56
CA ILE A 300 13.52 2.63 10.98
C ILE A 300 12.82 3.96 11.34
N ASP A 301 13.09 4.50 12.53
CA ASP A 301 12.53 5.78 13.00
C ASP A 301 13.03 7.00 12.23
N ASP A 302 14.15 6.88 11.49
CA ASP A 302 14.63 7.92 10.57
C ASP A 302 13.73 8.07 9.34
N PHE A 303 12.84 7.10 9.09
CA PHE A 303 11.99 7.05 7.91
C PHE A 303 10.52 7.32 8.22
N VAL A 304 9.89 8.13 7.38
CA VAL A 304 8.44 8.30 7.33
C VAL A 304 7.94 7.68 6.04
N ASP A 305 7.35 6.49 6.14
CA ASP A 305 6.77 5.79 5.00
C ASP A 305 5.38 6.34 4.66
N SER A 306 5.26 6.93 3.48
CA SER A 306 3.99 7.46 2.97
C SER A 306 2.89 6.41 2.88
N THR A 307 3.23 5.14 2.65
CA THR A 307 2.28 4.02 2.64
C THR A 307 1.70 3.83 4.03
N ASP A 308 2.56 3.59 5.02
CA ASP A 308 2.13 3.37 6.40
C ASP A 308 1.40 4.59 6.98
N VAL A 309 1.85 5.81 6.71
CA VAL A 309 1.15 7.02 7.19
C VAL A 309 -0.25 7.13 6.58
N MET A 310 -0.40 6.89 5.27
CA MET A 310 -1.72 6.92 4.65
C MET A 310 -2.61 5.79 5.17
N VAL A 311 -2.06 4.59 5.37
CA VAL A 311 -2.79 3.45 5.93
C VAL A 311 -3.25 3.73 7.36
N ASP A 312 -2.38 4.22 8.24
CA ASP A 312 -2.77 4.57 9.60
C ASP A 312 -3.84 5.67 9.58
N THR A 313 -3.69 6.66 8.69
CA THR A 313 -4.65 7.77 8.55
C THR A 313 -6.02 7.30 8.06
N LEU A 314 -6.10 6.51 7.00
CA LEU A 314 -7.38 6.04 6.47
C LEU A 314 -8.11 5.12 7.45
N ILE A 315 -7.38 4.28 8.20
CA ILE A 315 -8.00 3.42 9.23
C ILE A 315 -8.59 4.30 10.33
N ARG A 316 -7.85 5.30 10.81
CA ARG A 316 -8.34 6.22 11.85
C ARG A 316 -9.54 7.04 11.39
N ILE A 317 -9.56 7.48 10.13
CA ILE A 317 -10.73 8.14 9.54
C ILE A 317 -11.92 7.17 9.48
N SER A 318 -11.69 5.96 8.98
CA SER A 318 -12.71 4.91 8.87
C SER A 318 -13.34 4.59 10.22
N LYS A 319 -12.51 4.47 11.27
CA LYS A 319 -12.94 4.21 12.65
C LYS A 319 -13.46 5.44 13.41
N ASN A 320 -13.53 6.61 12.76
CA ASN A 320 -13.96 7.90 13.35
C ASN A 320 -13.07 8.45 14.48
N ASP A 321 -11.81 8.02 14.56
CA ASP A 321 -10.81 8.56 15.50
C ASP A 321 -10.07 9.79 14.94
N LEU A 322 -10.36 10.14 13.68
CA LEU A 322 -9.77 11.26 12.98
C LEU A 322 -10.80 11.90 12.05
N GLU A 323 -11.10 13.16 12.30
CA GLU A 323 -12.09 13.91 11.54
C GLU A 323 -11.59 14.18 10.11
N LEU A 324 -12.43 13.87 9.11
CA LEU A 324 -12.13 14.12 7.69
C LEU A 324 -11.83 15.60 7.42
N ASN A 325 -12.53 16.49 8.11
CA ASN A 325 -12.38 17.94 7.96
C ASN A 325 -10.99 18.45 8.37
N SER A 326 -10.21 17.65 9.10
CA SER A 326 -8.83 18.03 9.45
C SER A 326 -7.88 18.06 8.24
N PHE A 327 -8.33 17.57 7.07
CA PHE A 327 -7.54 17.51 5.83
C PHE A 327 -8.09 18.35 4.67
N LEU A 328 -9.20 19.06 4.88
CA LEU A 328 -9.91 19.79 3.82
C LEU A 328 -9.61 21.31 3.79
N ASN A 329 -8.55 21.76 4.48
CA ASN A 329 -8.13 23.16 4.56
C ASN A 329 -6.69 23.37 4.09
#